data_AF-A0A101GF64-F1
#
_entry.id   AF-A0A101GF64-F1
#
_cell.length_a   1.000
_cell.length_b   1.000
_cell.length_c   1.000
_cell.angle_alpha   90.00
_cell.angle_beta   90.00
_cell.angle_gamma   90.00
#
_symmetry.space_group_name_H-M   'P 1'
#
loop_
_entity.id
_entity.type
_entity.pdbx_description
1 polymer ?
#
loop_
_entity_poly.entity_id
_entity_poly.type
_entity_poly.pdbx_seq_one_letter_code
_entity_poly.pdbx_strand_id
1 'polypeptide(L)'
;KNFITSDKGIQRTLQQNGLNVFYFDPRGIILRGMKHGFIGGCAGILGKEVFFTGNIMLYPEGEKMNQFILYSGYRSHCLASGPLWDGGSIIFLNKT
;
A
#
# COMPACT_ATOMS: atom_id res chain seq x y z
N LYS A 1 8.39 11.56 7.80
CA LYS A 1 7.34 11.22 6.80
C LYS A 1 7.78 9.95 6.11
N ASN A 2 6.88 8.99 5.95
CA ASN A 2 7.18 7.67 5.37
C ASN A 2 6.36 7.50 4.09
N PHE A 3 6.94 6.90 3.06
CA PHE A 3 6.34 6.76 1.73
C PHE A 3 6.36 5.31 1.28
N ILE A 4 5.34 4.90 0.53
CA ILE A 4 5.29 3.61 -0.17
C ILE A 4 5.07 3.94 -1.65
N THR A 5 5.87 3.36 -2.53
CA THR A 5 5.72 3.58 -3.97
C THR A 5 6.12 2.34 -4.78
N SER A 6 5.50 2.17 -5.94
CA SER A 6 5.92 1.19 -6.95
C SER A 6 6.73 1.82 -8.09
N ASP A 7 6.96 3.13 -8.04
CA ASP A 7 7.72 3.87 -9.04
C ASP A 7 9.17 4.08 -8.57
N LYS A 8 10.13 3.56 -9.35
CA LYS A 8 11.56 3.67 -9.03
C LYS A 8 12.11 5.09 -9.16
N GLY A 9 11.52 5.93 -10.03
CA GLY A 9 11.87 7.34 -10.15
C GLY A 9 11.46 8.13 -8.92
N ILE A 10 10.23 7.90 -8.43
CA ILE A 10 9.74 8.47 -7.17
C ILE A 10 10.59 7.97 -6.00
N GLN A 11 10.85 6.66 -5.92
CA GLN A 11 11.71 6.09 -4.89
C GLN A 11 13.09 6.78 -4.85
N ARG A 12 13.76 6.88 -6.00
CA ARG A 12 15.08 7.52 -6.11
C ARG A 12 15.02 8.98 -5.64
N THR A 13 14.02 9.72 -6.09
CA THR A 13 13.85 11.13 -5.72
C THR A 13 13.65 11.29 -4.21
N LEU A 14 12.79 10.47 -3.59
CA LEU A 14 12.57 10.49 -2.14
C LEU A 14 13.84 10.14 -1.37
N GLN A 15 14.58 9.10 -1.79
CA GLN A 15 15.84 8.70 -1.18
C GLN A 15 16.91 9.80 -1.26
N GLN A 16 17.04 10.46 -2.41
CA GLN A 16 17.98 11.58 -2.60
C GLN A 16 17.68 12.78 -1.69
N ASN A 17 16.41 12.95 -1.29
CA ASN A 17 15.99 13.97 -0.34
C ASN A 17 16.04 13.49 1.13
N GLY A 18 16.66 12.34 1.40
CA GLY A 18 16.78 11.79 2.76
C GLY A 18 15.45 11.33 3.37
N LEU A 19 14.44 11.06 2.54
CA LEU A 19 13.12 10.63 2.99
C LEU A 19 13.02 9.10 3.04
N ASN A 20 12.30 8.60 4.05
CA ASN A 20 12.10 7.17 4.24
C ASN A 20 11.04 6.64 3.25
N VAL A 21 11.42 5.71 2.38
CA VAL A 21 10.56 5.17 1.35
C VAL A 21 10.73 3.65 1.23
N PHE A 22 9.59 2.95 1.19
CA PHE A 22 9.51 1.54 0.87
C PHE A 22 9.10 1.35 -0.60
N TYR A 23 9.85 0.55 -1.34
CA TYR A 23 9.47 0.15 -2.69
C TYR A 23 8.62 -1.11 -2.65
N PHE A 24 7.50 -1.10 -3.38
CA PHE A 24 6.60 -2.23 -3.51
C PHE A 24 6.47 -2.63 -4.98
N ASP A 25 6.63 -3.92 -5.30
CA ASP A 25 6.48 -4.39 -6.68
C ASP A 25 5.00 -4.46 -7.07
N PRO A 26 4.55 -3.74 -8.12
CA PRO A 26 3.13 -3.68 -8.44
C PRO A 26 2.63 -4.94 -9.17
N ARG A 27 3.49 -5.85 -9.64
CA ARG A 27 3.11 -6.96 -10.54
C ARG A 27 2.05 -7.90 -9.99
N GLY A 28 1.88 -8.00 -8.68
CA GLY A 28 0.81 -8.80 -8.08
C GLY A 28 -0.56 -8.10 -8.02
N ILE A 29 -0.62 -6.79 -8.28
CA ILE A 29 -1.82 -5.98 -8.01
C ILE A 29 -2.79 -6.15 -9.16
N ILE A 30 -3.97 -6.68 -8.87
CA ILE A 30 -4.98 -6.94 -9.88
C ILE A 30 -5.68 -5.64 -10.27
N LEU A 31 -5.64 -5.31 -11.56
CA LEU A 31 -6.52 -4.33 -12.18
C LEU A 31 -6.93 -4.88 -13.55
N ARG A 32 -8.21 -5.23 -13.69
CA ARG A 32 -8.70 -5.94 -14.88
C ARG A 32 -8.45 -5.11 -16.14
N GLY A 33 -7.88 -5.76 -17.17
CA GLY A 33 -7.53 -5.10 -18.43
C GLY A 33 -6.20 -4.36 -18.44
N MET A 34 -5.49 -4.33 -17.30
CA MET A 34 -4.18 -3.70 -17.16
C MET A 34 -3.12 -4.74 -16.76
N LYS A 35 -1.84 -4.41 -16.98
CA LYS A 35 -0.71 -5.27 -16.56
C LYS A 35 -0.65 -5.44 -15.04
N HIS A 36 -0.98 -4.38 -14.31
CA HIS A 36 -1.12 -4.34 -12.85
C HIS A 36 -1.86 -3.06 -12.43
N GLY A 37 -2.33 -3.03 -11.18
CA GLY A 37 -2.86 -1.83 -10.54
C GLY A 37 -1.81 -1.02 -9.77
N PHE A 38 -2.28 -0.06 -8.97
CA PHE A 38 -1.48 0.83 -8.13
C PHE A 38 -1.73 0.58 -6.64
N ILE A 39 -0.67 0.60 -5.82
CA ILE A 39 -0.79 0.41 -4.36
C ILE A 39 -1.68 1.48 -3.71
N GLY A 40 -1.67 2.71 -4.24
CA GLY A 40 -2.54 3.80 -3.78
C GLY A 40 -4.03 3.51 -4.01
N GLY A 41 -4.38 2.76 -5.06
CA GLY A 41 -5.76 2.35 -5.31
C GLY A 41 -6.19 1.08 -4.57
N CYS A 42 -5.26 0.44 -3.85
CA CYS A 42 -5.53 -0.69 -2.97
C CYS A 42 -5.74 -0.26 -1.52
N ALA A 43 -5.41 0.97 -1.14
CA ALA A 43 -5.23 1.35 0.26
C ALA A 43 -6.08 2.56 0.68
N GLY A 44 -6.35 2.65 1.99
CA GLY A 44 -6.97 3.80 2.63
C GLY A 44 -6.47 3.96 4.05
N ILE A 45 -6.40 5.20 4.55
CA ILE A 45 -5.91 5.50 5.89
C ILE A 45 -7.03 6.15 6.71
N LEU A 46 -7.29 5.61 7.90
CA LEU A 46 -8.17 6.21 8.91
C LEU A 46 -7.43 6.27 10.24
N GLY A 47 -7.07 7.48 10.69
CA GLY A 47 -6.28 7.66 11.91
C GLY A 47 -4.89 7.02 11.81
N LYS A 48 -4.64 5.99 12.63
CA LYS A 48 -3.39 5.20 12.66
C LYS A 48 -3.56 3.80 12.06
N GLU A 49 -4.62 3.61 11.28
CA GLU A 49 -4.96 2.34 10.65
C GLU A 49 -4.85 2.48 9.13
N VAL A 50 -4.22 1.51 8.47
CA VAL A 50 -4.12 1.39 7.01
C VAL A 50 -4.93 0.17 6.59
N PHE A 51 -5.88 0.35 5.70
CA PHE A 51 -6.74 -0.70 5.18
C PHE A 51 -6.34 -1.02 3.74
N PHE A 52 -6.32 -2.29 3.40
CA PHE A 52 -6.02 -2.79 2.05
C PHE A 52 -7.20 -3.59 1.50
N THR A 53 -7.51 -3.44 0.23
CA THR A 53 -8.57 -4.20 -0.45
C THR A 53 -8.36 -5.72 -0.34
N GLY A 54 -7.12 -6.21 -0.47
CA GLY A 54 -6.76 -7.63 -0.30
C GLY A 54 -5.78 -7.90 0.85
N ASN A 55 -5.13 -9.06 0.79
CA ASN A 55 -4.16 -9.51 1.78
C ASN A 55 -2.72 -9.21 1.36
N ILE A 56 -2.08 -8.26 2.06
CA ILE A 56 -0.68 -7.89 1.80
C ILE A 56 0.30 -9.03 2.05
N MET A 57 -0.05 -10.00 2.90
CA MET A 57 0.81 -11.14 3.26
C MET A 57 0.96 -12.16 2.13
N LEU A 58 0.13 -12.09 1.09
CA LEU A 58 0.27 -12.90 -0.11
C LEU A 58 1.35 -12.38 -1.07
N TYR A 59 1.95 -11.22 -0.77
CA TYR A 59 3.03 -10.66 -1.57
C TYR A 59 4.41 -11.03 -1.04
N PRO A 60 5.40 -11.22 -1.92
CA PRO A 60 6.78 -11.50 -1.50
C PRO A 60 7.34 -10.49 -0.51
N GLU A 61 6.98 -9.21 -0.66
CA GLU A 61 7.41 -8.11 0.20
C GLU A 61 6.41 -7.76 1.31
N GLY A 62 5.32 -8.53 1.45
CA GLY A 62 4.20 -8.24 2.34
C GLY A 62 4.60 -8.03 3.79
N GLU A 63 5.40 -8.94 4.34
CA GLU A 63 5.88 -8.86 5.73
C GLU A 63 6.73 -7.61 5.96
N LYS A 64 7.63 -7.29 5.03
CA LYS A 64 8.49 -6.09 5.12
C LYS A 64 7.66 -4.81 5.03
N MET A 65 6.63 -4.80 4.17
CA MET A 65 5.71 -3.67 4.08
C MET A 65 4.91 -3.51 5.38
N ASN A 66 4.42 -4.61 5.95
CA ASN A 66 3.71 -4.59 7.22
C ASN A 66 4.58 -4.04 8.36
N GLN A 67 5.83 -4.48 8.44
CA GLN A 67 6.81 -3.96 9.42
C GLN A 67 7.10 -2.47 9.20
N PHE A 68 7.25 -2.04 7.95
CA PHE A 68 7.44 -0.62 7.61
C PHE A 68 6.27 0.25 8.07
N ILE A 69 5.03 -0.22 7.88
CA ILE A 69 3.81 0.44 8.35
C ILE A 69 3.80 0.48 9.89
N LEU A 70 4.15 -0.63 10.54
CA LEU A 70 4.22 -0.73 12.00
C LEU A 70 5.23 0.26 12.61
N TYR A 71 6.47 0.28 12.09
CA TYR A 71 7.51 1.21 12.54
C TYR A 71 7.21 2.67 12.18
N SER A 72 6.32 2.91 11.22
CA SER A 72 5.77 4.23 10.93
C SER A 72 4.71 4.70 11.93
N GLY A 73 4.33 3.86 12.91
CA GLY A 73 3.32 4.13 13.92
C GLY A 73 1.88 3.87 13.46
N TYR A 74 1.71 3.00 12.46
CA TYR A 74 0.40 2.59 11.93
C TYR A 74 0.20 1.08 12.11
N ARG A 75 -1.02 0.60 11.95
CA ARG A 75 -1.33 -0.84 11.83
C ARG A 75 -2.01 -1.12 10.51
N SER A 76 -1.79 -2.30 9.94
CA SER A 76 -2.39 -2.70 8.67
C SER A 76 -3.56 -3.66 8.88
N HIS A 77 -4.58 -3.54 8.02
CA HIS A 77 -5.75 -4.41 7.98
C HIS A 77 -6.00 -4.84 6.54
N CYS A 78 -6.30 -6.12 6.36
CA CYS A 78 -6.66 -6.68 5.06
C CYS A 78 -8.18 -6.88 5.01
N LEU A 79 -8.85 -6.18 4.09
CA LEU A 79 -10.31 -6.21 3.95
C LEU A 79 -10.81 -7.49 3.24
N ALA A 80 -9.90 -8.25 2.63
CA ALA A 80 -10.17 -9.54 2.04
C ALA A 80 -8.97 -10.48 2.13
N SER A 81 -9.21 -11.79 1.96
CA SER A 81 -8.18 -12.83 2.02
C SER A 81 -7.42 -13.05 0.70
N GLY A 82 -7.92 -12.51 -0.42
CA GLY A 82 -7.34 -12.67 -1.75
C GLY A 82 -6.18 -11.70 -2.05
N PRO A 83 -5.62 -11.73 -3.27
CA PRO A 83 -4.59 -10.79 -3.70
C PRO A 83 -5.09 -9.34 -3.64
N LEU A 84 -4.17 -8.38 -3.51
CA LEU A 84 -4.50 -6.96 -3.65
C LEU A 84 -5.09 -6.69 -5.03
N TRP A 85 -6.16 -5.88 -5.06
CA TRP A 85 -6.69 -5.32 -6.29
C TRP A 85 -6.84 -3.81 -6.17
N ASP A 86 -6.63 -3.12 -7.28
CA ASP A 86 -6.85 -1.68 -7.35
C ASP A 86 -8.34 -1.39 -7.56
N GLY A 87 -8.96 -0.82 -6.52
CA GLY A 87 -10.36 -0.39 -6.52
C GLY A 87 -10.52 1.13 -6.67
N GLY A 88 -9.44 1.85 -6.98
CA GLY A 88 -9.40 3.31 -7.06
C GLY A 88 -9.09 3.99 -5.73
N SER A 89 -9.92 3.78 -4.68
CA SER A 89 -9.69 4.33 -3.33
C SER A 89 -10.64 3.69 -2.30
N ILE A 90 -10.28 3.73 -1.01
CA ILE A 90 -11.17 3.39 0.11
C ILE A 90 -11.76 4.68 0.71
N ILE A 91 -13.09 4.77 0.77
CA ILE A 91 -13.82 5.90 1.35
C ILE A 91 -14.36 5.50 2.73
N PHE A 92 -14.05 6.30 3.75
CA PHE A 92 -14.55 6.11 5.12
C PHE A 92 -15.78 6.99 5.34
N LEU A 93 -16.91 6.39 5.68
CA LEU A 93 -18.14 7.10 6.01
C LEU A 93 -18.30 7.17 7.53
N ASN A 94 -18.44 8.38 8.06
CA ASN A 94 -18.84 8.57 9.45
C ASN A 94 -20.36 8.62 9.51
N LYS A 95 -20.95 7.83 10.41
CA LYS A 95 -22.35 8.05 10.81
C LYS A 95 -22.37 9.22 11.79
N THR A 96 -22.82 10.38 11.33
CA THR A 96 -23.34 11.45 12.19
C THR A 96 -24.63 11.02 12.86
#